data_AF-A0A402CGP8-F1
#
_entry.id   AF-A0A402CGP8-F1
#
_cell.length_a   1.000
_cell.length_b   1.000
_cell.length_c   1.000
_cell.angle_alpha   90.00
_cell.angle_beta   90.00
_cell.angle_gamma   90.00
#
_symmetry.space_group_name_H-M   'P 1'
#
loop_
_entity.id
_entity.type
_entity.pdbx_description
1 polymer ?
#
loop_
_entity_poly.entity_id
_entity_poly.type
_entity_poly.pdbx_seq_one_letter_code
_entity_poly.pdbx_strand_id
1 'polypeptide(L)'
;METTTGVDTFDWLDAIERHPATSSADSLVALGMLGVATDGTPDEMDEGALRLHFAGFLRPVAIDGNEWTYQLAVPPETVAA
;
A
#
# COMPACT_ATOMS: atom_id res chain seq x y z
N MET A 1 21.32 -13.82 -12.73
CA MET A 1 20.43 -12.75 -13.23
C MET A 1 19.10 -12.98 -12.53
N GLU A 2 18.91 -12.33 -11.39
CA GLU A 2 17.73 -12.54 -10.56
C GLU A 2 16.66 -11.56 -11.07
N THR A 3 15.59 -12.10 -11.64
CA THR A 3 14.44 -11.33 -12.09
C THR A 3 13.62 -10.94 -10.86
N THR A 4 13.89 -9.76 -10.29
CA THR A 4 13.07 -9.20 -9.21
C THR A 4 11.76 -8.69 -9.82
N THR A 5 10.81 -9.60 -10.09
CA THR A 5 9.46 -9.28 -10.57
C THR A 5 8.55 -8.85 -9.40
N GLY A 6 9.09 -8.04 -8.49
CA GLY A 6 8.41 -7.57 -7.28
C GLY A 6 8.78 -6.12 -7.04
N VAL A 7 7.80 -5.32 -6.64
CA VAL A 7 8.02 -3.94 -6.17
C VAL A 7 8.93 -4.01 -4.94
N ASP A 8 10.02 -3.22 -4.95
CA ASP A 8 10.87 -3.08 -3.77
C ASP A 8 10.09 -2.40 -2.65
N THR A 9 10.17 -2.97 -1.45
CA THR A 9 9.37 -2.53 -0.30
C THR A 9 9.76 -1.14 0.19
N PHE A 10 11.04 -0.77 0.10
CA PHE A 10 11.50 0.57 0.49
C PHE A 10 11.09 1.62 -0.55
N ASP A 11 11.24 1.32 -1.84
CA ASP A 11 10.75 2.20 -2.91
C ASP A 11 9.22 2.40 -2.83
N TRP A 12 8.48 1.35 -2.46
CA TRP A 12 7.04 1.42 -2.24
C TRP A 12 6.66 2.33 -1.06
N LEU A 13 7.35 2.18 0.07
CA LEU A 13 7.13 3.02 1.25
C LEU A 13 7.49 4.49 0.98
N ASP A 14 8.60 4.76 0.28
CA ASP A 14 9.00 6.12 -0.13
C ASP A 14 7.94 6.73 -1.08
N ALA A 15 7.45 5.94 -2.04
CA ALA A 15 6.42 6.40 -2.96
C ALA A 15 5.10 6.73 -2.23
N ILE A 16 4.72 5.96 -1.20
CA ILE A 16 3.57 6.26 -0.35
C ILE A 16 3.80 7.55 0.44
N GLU A 17 4.97 7.74 1.04
CA GLU A 17 5.26 8.96 1.83
C GLU A 17 5.21 10.24 0.99
N ARG A 18 5.56 10.14 -0.30
CA ARG A 18 5.65 11.28 -1.22
C ARG A 18 4.35 11.55 -1.99
N HIS A 19 3.38 10.66 -1.92
CA HIS A 19 2.15 10.79 -2.70
C HIS A 19 1.20 11.83 -2.08
N PRO A 20 0.63 12.76 -2.85
CA PRO A 20 -0.18 13.86 -2.28
C PRO A 20 -1.53 13.41 -1.69
N ALA A 21 -1.98 12.20 -2.05
CA ALA A 21 -3.25 11.64 -1.57
C ALA A 21 -3.10 10.72 -0.34
N THR A 22 -1.87 10.51 0.15
CA THR A 22 -1.56 9.68 1.31
C THR A 22 -1.08 10.56 2.46
N SER A 23 -1.12 10.00 3.67
CA SER A 23 -0.73 10.64 4.92
C SER A 23 0.17 9.72 5.73
N SER A 24 0.75 10.24 6.83
CA SER A 24 1.55 9.41 7.74
C SER A 24 0.76 8.24 8.33
N ALA A 25 -0.58 8.34 8.43
CA ALA A 25 -1.41 7.21 8.82
C ALA A 25 -1.39 6.09 7.76
N ASP A 26 -1.40 6.43 6.47
CA ASP A 26 -1.29 5.45 5.39
C ASP A 26 0.08 4.76 5.38
N SER A 27 1.15 5.48 5.74
CA SER A 27 2.48 4.88 5.93
C SER A 27 2.51 3.87 7.08
N LEU A 28 1.79 4.13 8.18
CA LEU A 28 1.66 3.16 9.28
C LEU A 28 0.86 1.93 8.85
N VAL A 29 -0.21 2.12 8.07
CA VAL A 29 -0.95 0.99 7.51
C VAL A 29 -0.07 0.16 6.57
N ALA A 30 0.70 0.82 5.70
CA ALA A 30 1.65 0.16 4.81
C ALA A 30 2.69 -0.68 5.58
N LEU A 31 3.23 -0.15 6.69
CA LEU A 31 4.12 -0.90 7.57
C LEU A 31 3.43 -2.09 8.23
N GLY A 32 2.18 -1.92 8.69
CA GLY A 32 1.39 -3.01 9.26
C GLY A 32 1.13 -4.15 8.26
N MET A 33 0.89 -3.82 6.98
CA MET A 33 0.74 -4.82 5.91
C MET A 33 2.01 -5.63 5.66
N LEU A 34 3.18 -5.08 5.99
CA LEU A 34 4.48 -5.77 5.93
C LEU A 34 4.79 -6.58 7.20
N GLY A 35 3.85 -6.64 8.16
CA GLY A 35 4.00 -7.36 9.42
C GLY A 35 4.72 -6.58 10.51
N VAL A 36 4.95 -5.27 10.33
CA VAL A 36 5.50 -4.42 11.39
C VAL A 36 4.39 -4.11 12.40
N ALA A 37 4.68 -4.25 13.69
CA ALA A 37 3.73 -3.87 14.73
C ALA A 37 3.48 -2.35 14.69
N THR A 38 2.23 -1.96 14.52
CA THR A 38 1.78 -0.57 14.53
C THR A 38 0.63 -0.39 15.52
N ASP A 39 0.48 0.82 16.04
CA ASP A 39 -0.55 1.15 17.05
C ASP A 39 -1.95 1.38 16.45
N GLY A 40 -2.20 0.93 15.22
CA GLY A 40 -3.48 1.13 14.51
C GLY A 40 -4.55 0.10 14.88
N THR A 41 -5.80 0.53 14.95
CA THR A 41 -6.95 -0.36 15.10
C THR A 41 -7.26 -1.11 13.80
N PRO A 42 -7.95 -2.27 13.85
CA PRO A 42 -8.32 -3.01 12.64
C PRO A 42 -9.10 -2.16 11.62
N ASP A 43 -10.05 -1.34 12.07
CA ASP A 43 -10.82 -0.44 11.19
C ASP A 43 -9.92 0.60 10.50
N GLU A 44 -8.96 1.19 11.23
CA GLU A 44 -7.99 2.15 10.65
C GLU A 44 -7.09 1.48 9.61
N MET A 45 -6.72 0.21 9.84
CA MET A 45 -5.93 -0.60 8.90
C MET A 45 -6.73 -0.88 7.62
N ASP A 46 -8.01 -1.25 7.73
CA ASP A 46 -8.88 -1.49 6.57
C ASP A 46 -9.13 -0.20 5.77
N GLU A 47 -9.44 0.91 6.45
CA GLU A 47 -9.64 2.21 5.81
C GLU A 47 -8.38 2.72 5.10
N GLY A 48 -7.20 2.53 5.70
CA GLY A 48 -5.93 2.88 5.08
C GLY A 48 -5.58 1.96 3.91
N ALA A 49 -5.85 0.66 4.00
CA ALA A 49 -5.65 -0.27 2.90
C ALA A 49 -6.52 0.09 1.69
N LEU A 50 -7.78 0.49 1.93
CA LEU A 50 -8.65 1.01 0.86
C LEU A 50 -8.09 2.29 0.23
N ARG A 51 -7.59 3.23 1.03
CA ARG A 51 -6.95 4.45 0.51
C ARG A 51 -5.72 4.14 -0.35
N LEU A 52 -4.84 3.27 0.12
CA LEU A 52 -3.66 2.82 -0.62
C LEU A 52 -4.05 2.08 -1.92
N HIS A 53 -5.13 1.30 -1.89
CA HIS A 53 -5.69 0.69 -3.10
C HIS A 53 -6.16 1.73 -4.12
N PHE A 54 -6.97 2.71 -3.70
CA PHE A 54 -7.44 3.78 -4.59
C PHE A 54 -6.33 4.70 -5.09
N ALA A 55 -5.26 4.89 -4.30
CA ALA A 55 -4.06 5.59 -4.70
C ALA A 55 -3.16 4.77 -5.65
N GLY A 56 -3.49 3.50 -5.93
CA GLY A 56 -2.77 2.64 -6.86
C GLY A 56 -1.57 1.91 -6.26
N PHE A 57 -1.38 1.99 -4.93
CA PHE A 57 -0.30 1.31 -4.21
C PHE A 57 -0.58 -0.17 -3.91
N LEU A 58 -1.84 -0.58 -4.01
CA LEU A 58 -2.26 -1.96 -3.81
C LEU A 58 -3.12 -2.43 -4.98
N ARG A 59 -2.76 -3.58 -5.54
CA ARG A 59 -3.53 -4.25 -6.58
C ARG A 59 -4.21 -5.50 -6.00
N PRO A 60 -5.54 -5.62 -6.05
CA PRO A 60 -6.23 -6.83 -5.61
C PRO A 60 -5.89 -7.99 -6.55
N VAL A 61 -5.51 -9.12 -5.97
CA VAL A 61 -5.14 -10.35 -6.69
C VAL A 61 -6.08 -11.52 -6.40
N ALA A 62 -6.78 -11.49 -5.26
CA ALA A 62 -7.83 -12.44 -4.92
C ALA A 62 -8.85 -11.78 -4.00
N ILE A 63 -10.08 -12.32 -4.02
CA ILE A 63 -11.15 -11.97 -3.10
C ILE A 63 -11.76 -13.29 -2.62
N ASP A 64 -11.74 -13.53 -1.31
CA ASP A 64 -12.41 -14.66 -0.67
C ASP A 64 -13.46 -14.14 0.31
N GLY A 65 -14.72 -14.20 -0.09
CA GLY A 65 -15.82 -13.59 0.67
C GLY A 65 -15.66 -12.08 0.82
N ASN A 66 -15.35 -11.63 2.04
CA ASN A 66 -15.10 -10.22 2.36
C ASN A 66 -13.61 -9.89 2.59
N GLU A 67 -12.72 -10.86 2.38
CA GLU A 67 -11.28 -10.68 2.54
C GLU A 67 -10.61 -10.42 1.19
N TRP A 68 -9.83 -9.34 1.12
CA TRP A 68 -9.13 -8.93 -0.09
C TRP A 68 -7.64 -9.23 0.05
N THR A 69 -7.09 -9.98 -0.90
CA THR A 69 -5.64 -10.18 -1.00
C THR A 69 -5.06 -9.16 -1.96
N TYR A 70 -4.06 -8.40 -1.50
CA TYR A 70 -3.38 -7.38 -2.29
C TYR A 70 -1.95 -7.77 -2.64
N GLN A 71 -1.50 -7.32 -3.81
CA GLN A 71 -0.09 -7.26 -4.18
C GLN A 71 0.35 -5.78 -4.18
N LEU A 72 1.59 -5.53 -3.74
CA LEU A 72 2.19 -4.20 -3.79
C LEU A 72 2.31 -3.72 -5.25
N ALA A 73 2.00 -2.45 -5.45
CA ALA A 73 2.10 -1.75 -6.72
C ALA A 73 2.64 -0.33 -6.48
N VAL A 74 3.24 0.27 -7.49
CA VAL A 74 3.56 1.70 -7.48
C VAL A 74 2.77 2.31 -8.65
N PRO A 75 1.92 3.32 -8.41
CA PRO A 75 1.21 3.98 -9.50
C PRO A 75 2.25 4.61 -10.44
N PRO A 76 2.03 4.63 -11.77
CA PRO A 76 2.86 5.43 -12.65
C PRO A 76 2.82 6.88 -12.15
N GLU A 77 3.98 7.52 -12.01
CA GLU A 77 4.07 8.88 -11.43
C GLU A 77 2.93 9.74 -11.95
N THR A 78 2.01 10.12 -11.05
CA THR A 78 0.97 11.08 -11.38
C THR A 78 1.69 12.41 -11.59
N VAL A 79 2.16 12.64 -12.81
CA VAL A 79 2.59 13.96 -13.26
C VAL A 79 1.39 14.86 -13.01
N ALA A 80 1.49 15.70 -11.98
CA ALA A 80 0.48 16.72 -11.74
C ALA A 80 0.30 17.51 -13.04
N ALA A 81 -0.88 17.36 -13.66
CA ALA A 81 -1.28 18.09 -14.84
C ALA A 81 -1.56 19.56 -14.49
#